data_AF-A0A424SX87-F1
#
_entry.id   AF-A0A424SX87-F1
#
_cell.length_a   1.000
_cell.length_b   1.000
_cell.length_c   1.000
_cell.angle_alpha   90.00
_cell.angle_beta   90.00
_cell.angle_gamma   90.00
#
_symmetry.space_group_name_H-M   'P 1'
#
loop_
_entity.id
_entity.type
_entity.pdbx_description
1 polymer ?
#
loop_
_entity_poly.entity_id
_entity_poly.type
_entity_poly.pdbx_seq_one_letter_code
_entity_poly.pdbx_strand_id
1 'polypeptide(L)'
;MIKSKRLKNLKLLKQKKLNKLTIEINTLNSEIKKSDSLKKKLEIIKNNSFIEKKHNSPMNIMYKYEFDRKILEQIDVCENRVLFLKKELLRSKNKLGQIISQKKLIEEKLKFSFLEELRVKEEKLLRDTPTFRKI
;
A
#
# COMPACT_ATOMS: atom_id res chain seq x y z
N MET A 1 2.88 34.93 -1.37
CA MET A 1 2.28 33.94 -2.31
C MET A 1 3.26 32.78 -2.53
N ILE A 2 2.84 31.53 -2.32
CA ILE A 2 3.71 30.38 -2.65
C ILE A 2 3.87 30.33 -4.17
N LYS A 3 5.12 30.40 -4.66
CA LYS A 3 5.41 30.35 -6.10
C LYS A 3 4.84 29.07 -6.71
N SER A 4 4.10 29.17 -7.82
CA SER A 4 3.47 28.03 -8.54
C SER A 4 4.45 26.88 -8.83
N LYS A 5 5.72 27.21 -9.13
CA LYS A 5 6.84 26.25 -9.27
C LYS A 5 7.02 25.35 -8.03
N ARG A 6 6.91 25.89 -6.81
CA ARG A 6 7.03 25.14 -5.56
C ARG A 6 5.88 24.13 -5.38
N LEU A 7 4.66 24.51 -5.73
CA LEU A 7 3.50 23.61 -5.69
C LEU A 7 3.61 22.48 -6.74
N LYS A 8 4.08 22.79 -7.96
CA LYS A 8 4.36 21.77 -8.99
C LYS A 8 5.42 20.75 -8.53
N ASN A 9 6.50 21.23 -7.92
CA ASN A 9 7.53 20.35 -7.34
C ASN A 9 6.97 19.47 -6.21
N LEU A 10 6.14 20.04 -5.32
CA LEU A 10 5.49 19.28 -4.26
C LEU A 10 4.56 18.19 -4.84
N LYS A 11 3.77 18.52 -5.87
CA LYS A 11 2.92 17.55 -6.57
C LYS A 11 3.74 16.37 -7.11
N LEU A 12 4.86 16.66 -7.78
CA LEU A 12 5.75 15.63 -8.32
C LEU A 12 6.34 14.74 -7.21
N LEU A 13 6.79 15.35 -6.11
CA LEU A 13 7.31 14.61 -4.94
C LEU A 13 6.25 13.69 -4.34
N LYS A 14 5.00 14.15 -4.22
CA LYS A 14 3.88 13.31 -3.75
C LYS A 14 3.59 12.17 -4.71
N GLN A 15 3.64 12.39 -6.02
CA GLN A 15 3.47 11.32 -7.01
C GLN A 15 4.56 10.25 -6.88
N LYS A 16 5.83 10.64 -6.74
CA LYS A 16 6.94 9.67 -6.54
C LYS A 16 6.74 8.84 -5.26
N LYS A 17 6.34 9.48 -4.16
CA LYS A 17 6.03 8.79 -2.89
C LYS A 17 4.85 7.84 -3.05
N LEU A 18 3.81 8.24 -3.78
CA LEU A 18 2.64 7.42 -4.06
C LEU A 18 3.03 6.15 -4.81
N ASN A 19 3.81 6.28 -5.89
CA ASN A 19 4.27 5.13 -6.68
C ASN A 19 5.06 4.13 -5.82
N LYS A 20 5.99 4.62 -4.99
CA LYS A 20 6.77 3.76 -4.08
C LYS A 20 5.87 3.01 -3.09
N LEU A 21 4.89 3.70 -2.52
CA LEU A 21 3.96 3.11 -1.56
C LEU A 21 3.02 2.09 -2.21
N THR A 22 2.60 2.31 -3.46
CA THR A 22 1.82 1.33 -4.22
C THR A 22 2.61 0.04 -4.43
N ILE A 23 3.89 0.15 -4.78
CA ILE A 23 4.79 -1.02 -4.91
C ILE A 23 4.88 -1.75 -3.57
N GLU A 24 5.12 -1.04 -2.47
CA GLU A 24 5.19 -1.61 -1.12
C GLU A 24 3.91 -2.38 -0.75
N ILE A 25 2.74 -1.79 -0.99
CA ILE A 25 1.44 -2.45 -0.73
C ILE A 25 1.29 -3.71 -1.58
N ASN A 26 1.67 -3.68 -2.85
CA ASN A 26 1.60 -4.83 -3.73
C ASN A 26 2.53 -5.95 -3.28
N THR A 27 3.74 -5.61 -2.83
CA THR A 27 4.68 -6.57 -2.25
C THR A 27 4.14 -7.19 -0.96
N LEU A 28 3.58 -6.39 -0.05
CA LEU A 28 2.97 -6.92 1.18
C LEU A 28 1.82 -7.87 0.88
N ASN A 29 0.95 -7.52 -0.08
CA ASN A 29 -0.15 -8.38 -0.49
C ASN A 29 0.35 -9.70 -1.11
N SER A 30 1.41 -9.67 -1.92
CA SER A 30 1.96 -10.89 -2.53
C SER A 30 2.60 -11.80 -1.48
N GLU A 31 3.31 -11.24 -0.51
CA GLU A 31 3.91 -12.00 0.60
C GLU A 31 2.86 -12.63 1.53
N ILE A 32 1.74 -11.93 1.79
CA ILE A 32 0.60 -12.51 2.52
C ILE A 32 0.05 -13.72 1.77
N LYS A 33 -0.22 -13.58 0.46
CA LYS A 33 -0.72 -14.69 -0.37
C LYS A 33 0.22 -15.89 -0.38
N LYS A 34 1.53 -15.66 -0.47
CA LYS A 34 2.54 -16.73 -0.40
C LYS A 34 2.50 -17.45 0.94
N SER A 35 2.44 -16.69 2.04
CA SER A 35 2.40 -17.24 3.40
C SER A 35 1.12 -18.05 3.65
N ASP A 36 -0.04 -17.54 3.21
CA ASP A 36 -1.32 -18.26 3.29
C ASP A 36 -1.30 -19.54 2.43
N SER A 37 -0.69 -19.48 1.24
CA SER A 37 -0.56 -20.66 0.37
C SER A 37 0.33 -21.73 1.00
N LEU A 38 1.46 -21.33 1.61
CA LEU A 38 2.36 -22.24 2.30
C LEU A 38 1.66 -22.91 3.49
N LYS A 39 0.94 -22.12 4.31
CA LYS A 39 0.14 -22.64 5.41
C LYS A 39 -0.83 -23.72 4.94
N LYS A 40 -1.61 -23.45 3.88
CA LYS A 40 -2.55 -24.44 3.32
C LYS A 40 -1.86 -25.72 2.85
N LYS A 41 -0.67 -25.61 2.23
CA LYS A 41 0.10 -26.79 1.82
C LYS A 41 0.55 -27.62 3.03
N LEU A 42 0.99 -26.96 4.11
CA LEU A 42 1.37 -27.64 5.35
C LEU A 42 0.18 -28.34 6.02
N GLU A 43 -0.99 -27.70 6.03
CA GLU A 43 -2.24 -28.31 6.52
C GLU A 43 -2.62 -29.56 5.72
N ILE A 44 -2.52 -29.51 4.38
CA ILE A 44 -2.77 -30.67 3.52
C ILE A 44 -1.77 -31.81 3.81
N ILE A 45 -0.48 -31.49 3.94
CA ILE A 45 0.57 -32.47 4.25
C ILE A 45 0.28 -33.14 5.59
N LYS A 46 -0.08 -32.36 6.62
CA LYS A 46 -0.45 -32.89 7.93
C LYS A 46 -1.63 -33.86 7.82
N ASN A 47 -2.72 -33.43 7.17
CA ASN A 47 -3.95 -34.20 7.06
C ASN A 47 -3.77 -35.50 6.25
N ASN A 48 -2.88 -35.48 5.26
CA ASN A 48 -2.57 -36.66 4.45
C ASN A 48 -1.54 -37.60 5.09
N SER A 49 -0.89 -37.17 6.18
CA SER A 49 0.07 -38.02 6.87
C SER A 49 -0.67 -38.93 7.86
N PHE A 50 -0.69 -40.24 7.58
CA PHE A 50 -1.26 -41.25 8.46
C PHE A 50 -0.29 -42.43 8.61
N ILE A 51 -0.38 -43.14 9.74
CA ILE A 51 0.31 -44.41 9.92
C ILE A 51 -0.63 -45.50 9.44
N GLU A 52 -0.18 -46.35 8.51
CA GLU A 52 -0.93 -47.54 8.13
C GLU A 52 -1.09 -48.49 9.32
N LYS A 53 -2.32 -48.98 9.55
CA LYS A 53 -2.64 -49.87 10.69
C LYS A 53 -1.75 -51.11 10.77
N LYS A 54 -1.23 -51.60 9.64
CA LYS A 54 -0.34 -52.76 9.55
C LYS A 54 1.09 -52.48 10.05
N HIS A 55 1.49 -51.20 10.12
CA HIS A 55 2.84 -50.76 10.48
C HIS A 55 2.84 -49.90 11.75
N ASN A 56 2.03 -50.27 12.75
CA ASN A 56 1.88 -49.53 14.00
C ASN A 56 2.92 -49.93 15.05
N SER A 57 4.21 -49.71 14.75
CA SER A 57 5.29 -49.89 15.74
C SER A 57 5.40 -48.64 16.63
N PRO A 58 5.89 -48.78 17.88
CA PRO A 58 6.16 -47.62 18.74
C PRO A 58 7.05 -46.56 18.09
N MET A 59 8.01 -46.99 17.27
CA MET A 59 8.90 -46.09 16.52
C MET A 59 8.14 -45.26 15.49
N ASN A 60 7.19 -45.87 14.75
CA ASN A 60 6.39 -45.18 13.74
C ASN A 60 5.43 -44.15 14.39
N ILE A 61 4.89 -44.48 15.56
CA ILE A 61 4.09 -43.55 16.37
C ILE A 61 4.92 -42.32 16.77
N MET A 62 6.13 -42.56 17.29
CA MET A 62 7.03 -41.47 17.71
C MET A 62 7.42 -40.57 16.52
N TYR A 63 7.78 -41.15 15.37
CA TYR A 63 8.12 -40.38 14.19
C TYR A 63 6.95 -39.55 13.66
N LYS A 64 5.73 -40.10 13.68
CA LYS A 64 4.54 -39.37 13.30
C LYS A 64 4.25 -38.20 14.25
N TYR A 65 4.38 -38.42 15.56
CA TYR A 65 4.21 -37.36 16.55
C TYR A 65 5.21 -36.20 16.32
N GLU A 66 6.50 -36.52 16.16
CA GLU A 66 7.54 -35.53 15.88
C GLU A 66 7.31 -34.80 14.55
N PHE A 67 6.87 -35.52 13.53
CA PHE A 67 6.48 -34.92 12.25
C PHE A 67 5.33 -33.93 12.41
N ASP A 68 4.24 -34.34 13.07
CA ASP A 68 3.06 -33.50 13.28
C ASP A 68 3.39 -32.26 14.10
N ARG A 69 4.20 -32.42 15.14
CA ARG A 69 4.69 -31.31 15.95
C ARG A 69 5.45 -30.29 15.10
N LYS A 70 6.41 -30.73 14.29
CA LYS A 70 7.19 -29.83 13.42
C LYS A 70 6.31 -29.13 12.38
N ILE A 71 5.34 -29.83 11.81
CA ILE A 71 4.39 -29.22 10.85
C ILE A 71 3.55 -28.15 11.54
N LEU A 72 3.06 -28.40 12.76
CA LEU A 72 2.34 -27.41 13.56
C LEU A 72 3.19 -26.18 13.86
N GLU A 73 4.44 -26.37 14.28
CA GLU A 73 5.37 -25.26 14.53
C GLU A 73 5.55 -24.39 13.26
N GLN A 74 5.64 -24.99 12.08
CA GLN A 74 5.74 -24.25 10.81
C GLN A 74 4.44 -23.53 10.43
N ILE A 75 3.28 -24.12 10.73
CA ILE A 75 1.97 -23.47 10.54
C ILE A 75 1.89 -22.21 11.41
N ASP A 76 2.28 -22.29 12.69
CA ASP A 76 2.27 -21.16 13.62
C ASP A 76 3.21 -20.04 13.14
N VAL A 77 4.38 -20.38 12.60
CA VAL A 77 5.29 -19.40 11.97
C VAL A 77 4.62 -18.69 10.79
N CYS A 78 3.89 -19.42 9.94
CA CYS A 78 3.16 -18.83 8.83
C CYS A 78 2.06 -17.88 9.32
N GLU A 79 1.30 -18.26 10.35
CA GLU A 79 0.25 -17.42 10.94
C GLU A 79 0.79 -16.13 11.54
N ASN A 80 1.86 -16.23 12.32
CA ASN A 80 2.54 -15.09 12.91
C ASN A 80 3.07 -14.13 11.84
N ARG A 81 3.64 -14.67 10.76
CA ARG A 81 4.10 -13.88 9.63
C ARG A 81 2.95 -13.17 8.92
N VAL A 82 1.82 -13.84 8.69
CA VAL A 82 0.63 -13.21 8.10
C VAL A 82 0.09 -12.09 8.99
N LEU A 83 0.05 -12.30 10.31
CA LEU A 83 -0.38 -11.27 11.27
C LEU A 83 0.52 -10.04 11.20
N PHE A 84 1.84 -10.24 11.19
CA PHE A 84 2.81 -9.16 11.03
C PHE A 84 2.61 -8.39 9.71
N LEU A 85 2.54 -9.11 8.59
CA LEU A 85 2.36 -8.51 7.27
C LEU A 85 1.04 -7.74 7.15
N LYS A 86 -0.04 -8.22 7.76
CA LYS A 86 -1.34 -7.51 7.80
C LYS A 86 -1.23 -6.18 8.58
N LYS A 87 -0.49 -6.15 9.70
CA LYS A 87 -0.24 -4.91 10.46
C LYS A 87 0.56 -3.91 9.63
N GLU A 88 1.59 -4.35 8.93
CA GLU A 88 2.36 -3.48 8.03
C GLU A 88 1.50 -2.98 6.86
N LEU A 89 0.70 -3.85 6.25
CA LEU A 89 -0.22 -3.47 5.17
C LEU A 89 -1.19 -2.37 5.61
N LEU A 90 -1.73 -2.46 6.83
CA LEU A 90 -2.60 -1.42 7.38
C LEU A 90 -1.88 -0.09 7.52
N ARG A 91 -0.63 -0.10 8.02
CA ARG A 91 0.20 1.11 8.13
C ARG A 91 0.45 1.74 6.75
N SER A 92 0.77 0.94 5.75
CA SER A 92 1.01 1.43 4.38
C SER A 92 -0.27 1.97 3.74
N LYS A 93 -1.43 1.35 3.98
CA LYS A 93 -2.75 1.88 3.54
C LYS A 93 -3.10 3.21 4.21
N ASN A 94 -2.81 3.37 5.50
CA ASN A 94 -3.04 4.64 6.19
C ASN A 94 -2.16 5.76 5.61
N LYS A 95 -0.87 5.47 5.36
CA LYS A 95 0.05 6.40 4.67
C LYS A 95 -0.47 6.75 3.27
N LEU A 96 -1.09 5.80 2.57
CA LEU A 96 -1.63 6.00 1.23
C LEU A 96 -2.76 7.03 1.26
N GLY A 97 -3.71 6.86 2.17
CA GLY A 97 -4.81 7.81 2.37
C GLY A 97 -4.31 9.23 2.65
N GLN A 98 -3.31 9.37 3.53
CA GLN A 98 -2.70 10.67 3.85
C GLN A 98 -2.00 11.32 2.64
N ILE A 99 -1.30 10.55 1.82
CA ILE A 99 -0.63 11.10 0.63
C ILE A 99 -1.65 11.53 -0.42
N ILE A 100 -2.72 10.76 -0.59
CA ILE A 100 -3.81 11.09 -1.53
C ILE A 100 -4.50 12.39 -1.13
N SER A 101 -4.86 12.54 0.16
CA SER A 101 -5.50 13.77 0.64
C SER A 101 -4.59 15.00 0.47
N GLN A 102 -3.31 14.88 0.80
CA GLN A 102 -2.33 15.95 0.59
C GLN A 102 -2.14 16.30 -0.89
N LYS A 103 -2.12 15.30 -1.78
CA LYS A 103 -2.01 15.53 -3.23
C LYS A 103 -3.23 16.29 -3.75
N LYS A 104 -4.43 15.91 -3.33
CA LYS A 104 -5.68 16.60 -3.71
C LYS A 104 -5.64 18.08 -3.30
N LEU A 105 -5.24 18.36 -2.07
CA LEU A 105 -5.12 19.73 -1.57
C LEU A 105 -4.07 20.55 -2.33
N ILE A 106 -2.95 19.94 -2.74
CA ILE A 106 -1.95 20.61 -3.60
C ILE A 106 -2.53 20.93 -4.98
N GLU A 107 -3.33 20.03 -5.55
CA GLU A 107 -3.97 20.23 -6.85
C GLU A 107 -5.02 21.35 -6.80
N GLU A 108 -5.81 21.42 -5.74
CA GLU A 108 -6.76 22.52 -5.50
C GLU A 108 -6.04 23.86 -5.37
N LYS A 109 -4.95 23.92 -4.58
CA LYS A 109 -4.13 25.14 -4.46
C LYS A 109 -3.49 25.57 -5.78
N LEU A 110 -3.10 24.62 -6.64
CA LEU A 110 -2.60 24.92 -7.97
C LEU A 110 -3.68 25.54 -8.86
N LYS A 111 -4.91 24.99 -8.83
CA LYS A 111 -6.05 25.54 -9.58
C LYS A 111 -6.38 26.96 -9.12
N PHE A 112 -6.47 27.17 -7.80
CA PHE A 112 -6.74 28.49 -7.23
C PHE A 112 -5.66 29.51 -7.61
N SER A 113 -4.38 29.16 -7.45
CA SER A 113 -3.26 30.04 -7.81
C SER A 113 -3.28 30.42 -9.29
N PHE A 114 -3.71 29.51 -10.17
CA PHE A 114 -3.81 29.77 -11.61
C PHE A 114 -4.95 30.76 -11.93
N LEU A 115 -6.12 30.58 -11.31
CA LEU A 115 -7.25 31.50 -11.47
C LEU A 115 -6.91 32.91 -10.95
N GLU A 116 -6.21 33.00 -9.81
CA GLU A 116 -5.77 34.28 -9.26
C GLU A 116 -4.76 34.98 -10.19
N GLU A 117 -3.82 34.24 -10.77
CA GLU A 117 -2.87 34.76 -11.77
C GLU A 117 -3.58 35.27 -13.03
N LEU A 118 -4.67 34.61 -13.46
CA LEU A 118 -5.49 35.07 -14.59
C LEU A 118 -6.24 36.36 -14.23
N ARG A 119 -6.91 36.41 -13.08
CA ARG A 119 -7.65 37.58 -12.61
C ARG A 119 -6.78 38.83 -12.54
N VAL A 120 -5.58 38.71 -11.97
CA VAL A 120 -4.62 39.83 -11.87
C VAL A 120 -4.19 40.32 -13.27
N LYS A 121 -4.03 39.42 -14.24
CA LYS A 121 -3.71 39.80 -15.62
C LYS A 121 -4.87 40.50 -16.32
N GLU A 122 -6.10 40.02 -16.14
CA GLU A 122 -7.31 40.65 -16.70
C GLU A 122 -7.54 42.04 -16.12
N GLU A 123 -7.42 42.20 -14.79
CA GLU A 123 -7.52 43.51 -14.15
C GLU A 123 -6.46 44.49 -14.66
N LYS A 124 -5.24 44.02 -14.88
CA LYS A 124 -4.17 44.84 -15.44
C LYS A 124 -4.48 45.24 -16.88
N LEU A 125 -4.92 44.31 -17.71
CA LEU A 125 -5.35 44.60 -19.09
C LEU A 125 -6.47 45.64 -19.10
N LEU A 126 -7.50 45.48 -18.29
CA LEU A 126 -8.62 46.43 -18.20
C LEU A 126 -8.16 47.83 -17.79
N ARG A 127 -7.22 47.96 -16.84
CA ARG A 127 -6.64 49.27 -16.46
C ARG A 127 -5.82 49.89 -17.59
N ASP A 128 -5.05 49.07 -18.30
CA ASP A 128 -4.14 49.52 -19.35
C ASP A 128 -4.87 49.76 -20.69
N THR A 129 -6.15 49.37 -20.80
CA THR A 129 -6.94 49.56 -22.03
C THR A 129 -7.51 50.99 -22.07
N PRO A 130 -7.20 51.82 -23.08
CA PRO A 130 -7.77 53.15 -23.20
C PRO A 130 -9.29 53.07 -23.41
N THR A 131 -10.06 53.78 -22.60
CA THR A 131 -11.51 53.93 -22.82
C THR A 131 -11.74 54.81 -24.04
N PHE A 132 -12.25 54.24 -25.13
CA PHE A 132 -12.77 55.02 -26.25
C PHE A 132 -13.98 55.83 -25.76
N ARG A 133 -13.80 57.15 -25.60
CA ARG A 133 -14.94 58.05 -25.43
C ARG A 133 -15.72 58.04 -26.74
N LYS A 134 -16.98 57.58 -26.68
CA LYS A 134 -17.93 57.84 -27.77
C LYS A 134 -18.14 59.35 -27.84
N ILE A 135 -17.79 59.95 -28.99
CA ILE A 135 -18.15 61.31 -29.38
C ILE A 135 -19.63 61.32 -29.73
#